data_AF-A0A931XQL7-F1
#
_entry.id   AF-A0A931XQL7-F1
#
_cell.length_a   1.000
_cell.length_b   1.000
_cell.length_c   1.000
_cell.angle_alpha   90.00
_cell.angle_beta   90.00
_cell.angle_gamma   90.00
#
_symmetry.space_group_name_H-M   'P 1'
#
loop_
_entity.id
_entity.type
_entity.pdbx_description
1 polymer ?
#
loop_
_entity_poly.entity_id
_entity_poly.type
_entity_poly.pdbx_seq_one_letter_code
_entity_poly.pdbx_strand_id
1 'polypeptide(L)'
;MARERQSGPRVVVEQLSGRRAEGPGKWLVAWRIENRGEGTLRLLSGRLPHSLFRCDERELGALPALRPNERARLEFPVRCAEPPGMIVENAFLILGVLWREEPWRILARLRVLIDREGAPQTATELITTQRVGFSMPMKREG
;
A
#
# COMPACT_ATOMS: atom_id res chain seq x y z
N MET A 1 3.85 -34.58 -8.38
CA MET A 1 3.16 -33.39 -8.91
C MET A 1 3.51 -32.20 -8.03
N ALA A 2 4.35 -31.30 -8.51
CA ALA A 2 4.76 -30.12 -7.75
C ALA A 2 3.59 -29.14 -7.70
N ARG A 3 3.13 -28.78 -6.48
CA ARG A 3 2.26 -27.61 -6.29
C ARG A 3 2.93 -26.43 -6.95
N GLU A 4 2.37 -25.91 -8.04
CA GLU A 4 2.72 -24.57 -8.51
C GLU A 4 2.57 -23.64 -7.29
N ARG A 5 3.68 -23.04 -6.86
CA ARG A 5 3.62 -21.92 -5.91
C ARG A 5 2.86 -20.83 -6.66
N GLN A 6 1.55 -20.74 -6.47
CA GLN A 6 0.76 -19.62 -6.96
C GLN A 6 1.36 -18.36 -6.34
N SER A 7 2.23 -17.67 -7.09
CA SER A 7 2.75 -16.39 -6.67
C SER A 7 1.60 -15.40 -6.77
N GLY A 8 1.19 -14.81 -5.65
CA GLY A 8 0.15 -13.78 -5.61
C GLY A 8 0.51 -12.55 -6.46
N PRO A 9 -0.30 -11.47 -6.37
CA PRO A 9 -0.02 -10.26 -7.12
C PRO A 9 1.41 -9.77 -6.85
N ARG A 10 2.09 -9.28 -7.89
CA ARG A 10 3.41 -8.64 -7.76
C ARG A 10 3.27 -7.19 -8.17
N VAL A 11 3.72 -6.29 -7.31
CA VAL A 11 3.66 -4.85 -7.60
C VAL A 11 4.93 -4.15 -7.21
N VAL A 12 5.15 -2.99 -7.81
CA VAL A 12 6.06 -1.96 -7.32
C VAL A 12 5.21 -0.81 -6.77
N VAL A 13 5.64 -0.27 -5.64
CA VAL A 13 5.04 0.88 -4.98
C VAL A 13 6.12 1.92 -4.80
N GLU A 14 5.89 3.13 -5.31
CA GLU A 14 6.84 4.24 -5.18
C GLU A 14 6.08 5.53 -4.90
N GLN A 15 6.61 6.38 -4.02
CA GLN A 15 6.07 7.73 -3.87
C GLN A 15 6.47 8.59 -5.05
N LEU A 16 5.51 9.34 -5.58
CA LEU A 16 5.69 10.33 -6.63
C LEU A 16 5.81 11.75 -6.09
N SER A 17 5.09 12.07 -5.02
CA SER A 17 5.11 13.41 -4.40
C SER A 17 4.55 13.38 -2.98
N GLY A 18 4.95 14.33 -2.14
CA GLY A 18 4.30 14.63 -0.85
C GLY A 18 3.99 16.13 -0.77
N ARG A 19 2.78 16.53 -1.19
CA ARG A 19 2.40 17.95 -1.22
C ARG A 19 1.75 18.35 0.11
N ARG A 20 2.00 19.56 0.59
CA ARG A 20 1.27 20.08 1.75
C ARG A 20 -0.22 20.22 1.40
N ALA A 21 -1.08 19.78 2.32
CA ALA A 21 -2.54 19.96 2.21
C ALA A 21 -3.02 20.96 3.27
N GLU A 22 -4.29 21.37 3.19
CA GLU A 22 -4.87 22.32 4.13
C GLU A 22 -4.94 21.76 5.56
N GLY A 23 -4.25 22.44 6.47
CA GLY A 23 -4.20 22.15 7.90
C GLY A 23 -2.85 21.59 8.38
N PRO A 24 -2.55 21.74 9.67
CA PRO A 24 -1.26 21.35 10.23
C PRO A 24 -1.05 19.83 10.14
N GLY A 25 0.16 19.44 9.73
CA GLY A 25 0.55 18.02 9.61
C GLY A 25 -0.25 17.21 8.59
N LYS A 26 -0.89 17.87 7.62
CA LYS A 26 -1.64 17.21 6.55
C LYS A 26 -0.90 17.30 5.23
N TRP A 27 -0.82 16.15 4.56
CA TRP A 27 -0.11 15.98 3.30
C TRP A 27 -1.01 15.26 2.31
N LEU A 28 -0.92 15.62 1.04
CA LEU A 28 -1.43 14.83 -0.07
C LEU A 28 -0.25 14.09 -0.69
N VAL A 29 -0.12 12.82 -0.34
CA VAL A 29 0.95 11.97 -0.83
C VAL A 29 0.44 11.21 -2.05
N ALA A 30 1.24 11.15 -3.10
CA ALA A 30 0.91 10.42 -4.32
C ALA A 30 1.85 9.24 -4.50
N TRP A 31 1.32 8.12 -4.97
CA TRP A 31 2.06 6.90 -5.24
C TRP A 31 1.84 6.42 -6.66
N ARG A 32 2.88 5.81 -7.24
CA ARG A 32 2.81 4.95 -8.40
C ARG A 32 2.67 3.51 -7.93
N ILE A 33 1.62 2.85 -8.40
CA ILE A 33 1.44 1.41 -8.27
C ILE A 33 1.62 0.80 -9.64
N GLU A 34 2.59 -0.09 -9.79
CA GLU A 34 2.84 -0.78 -11.06
C GLU A 34 2.62 -2.28 -10.89
N ASN A 35 1.82 -2.87 -11.78
CA ASN A 35 1.59 -4.31 -11.80
C ASN A 35 2.77 -5.01 -12.49
N ARG A 36 3.57 -5.73 -11.72
CA ARG A 36 4.67 -6.58 -12.22
C ARG A 36 4.34 -8.07 -12.19
N GLY A 37 3.08 -8.40 -11.92
CA GLY A 37 2.56 -9.75 -12.00
C GLY A 37 2.01 -10.07 -13.39
N GLU A 38 1.66 -11.33 -13.59
CA GLU A 38 1.11 -11.83 -14.87
C GLU A 38 -0.42 -11.68 -14.96
N GLY A 39 -1.09 -11.43 -13.85
CA GLY A 39 -2.55 -11.28 -13.80
C GLY A 39 -2.98 -9.82 -13.66
N THR A 40 -4.17 -9.52 -14.19
CA THR A 40 -4.82 -8.21 -14.01
C THR A 40 -5.06 -7.92 -12.52
N LEU A 41 -4.74 -6.70 -12.11
CA LEU A 41 -4.87 -6.21 -10.74
C LEU A 41 -5.92 -5.11 -10.67
N ARG A 42 -6.92 -5.27 -9.82
CA ARG A 42 -7.93 -4.24 -9.55
C ARG A 42 -7.71 -3.67 -8.16
N LEU A 43 -7.44 -2.37 -8.06
CA LEU A 43 -7.23 -1.69 -6.78
C LEU A 43 -8.60 -1.32 -6.18
N LEU A 44 -8.86 -1.73 -4.94
CA LEU A 44 -10.17 -1.57 -4.30
C LEU A 44 -10.15 -0.52 -3.17
N SER A 45 -9.16 -0.61 -2.29
CA SER A 45 -9.05 0.29 -1.14
C SER A 45 -7.59 0.54 -0.79
N GLY A 46 -7.34 1.57 0.01
CA GLY A 46 -6.05 1.74 0.66
C GLY A 46 -6.16 2.42 2.01
N ARG A 47 -5.18 2.15 2.87
CA ARG A 47 -5.03 2.74 4.20
C ARG A 47 -3.57 2.84 4.61
N LEU A 48 -3.29 3.76 5.53
CA LEU A 48 -2.00 3.87 6.19
C LEU A 48 -2.25 3.85 7.71
N PRO A 49 -2.01 2.74 8.41
CA PRO A 49 -2.47 2.59 9.80
C PRO A 49 -1.49 3.07 10.86
N HIS A 50 -0.29 3.54 10.50
CA HIS A 50 0.76 3.86 11.46
C HIS A 50 0.42 5.13 12.25
N SER A 51 0.55 5.12 13.58
CA SER A 51 0.13 6.24 14.46
C SER A 51 0.68 7.60 14.03
N LEU A 52 1.95 7.65 13.63
CA LEU A 52 2.69 8.87 13.20
C LEU A 52 2.58 9.20 11.70
N PHE A 53 2.08 8.26 10.88
CA PHE A 53 1.97 8.40 9.43
C PHE A 53 0.71 7.65 8.97
N ARG A 54 -0.44 8.35 9.03
CA ARG A 54 -1.76 7.71 8.89
C ARG A 54 -2.70 8.32 7.87
N CYS A 55 -3.51 7.44 7.30
CA CYS A 55 -4.72 7.73 6.56
C CYS A 55 -5.71 6.62 6.89
N ASP A 56 -6.94 7.00 7.25
CA ASP A 56 -8.05 6.06 7.43
C ASP A 56 -8.30 5.30 6.12
N GLU A 57 -8.98 4.17 6.21
CA GLU A 57 -9.30 3.39 5.02
C GLU A 57 -10.19 4.18 4.06
N ARG A 58 -9.85 4.07 2.79
CA ARG A 58 -10.57 4.71 1.70
C ARG A 58 -10.78 3.72 0.58
N GLU A 59 -12.02 3.67 0.10
CA GLU A 59 -12.31 3.03 -1.18
C GLU A 59 -11.67 3.85 -2.30
N LEU A 60 -11.00 3.13 -3.19
CA LEU A 60 -10.52 3.66 -4.45
C LEU A 60 -11.70 3.51 -5.41
N GLY A 61 -12.18 4.62 -5.97
CA GLY A 61 -13.30 4.62 -6.90
C GLY A 61 -13.03 3.80 -8.17
N ALA A 62 -13.77 4.04 -9.25
CA ALA A 62 -13.67 3.28 -10.50
C ALA A 62 -12.34 3.50 -11.26
N LEU A 63 -11.22 3.05 -10.69
CA LEU A 63 -9.93 2.97 -11.36
C LEU A 63 -9.97 1.82 -12.37
N PRO A 64 -9.37 2.00 -13.56
CA PRO A 64 -9.21 0.91 -14.49
C PRO A 64 -8.36 -0.21 -13.86
N ALA A 65 -8.68 -1.45 -14.22
CA ALA A 65 -7.87 -2.58 -13.81
C ALA A 65 -6.51 -2.53 -14.51
N LEU A 66 -5.43 -2.76 -13.75
CA LEU A 66 -4.06 -2.73 -14.26
C LEU A 66 -3.69 -4.07 -14.85
N ARG A 67 -3.48 -4.11 -16.16
CA ARG A 67 -2.87 -5.26 -16.86
C ARG A 67 -1.39 -5.40 -16.48
N PRO A 68 -0.73 -6.51 -16.81
CA PRO A 68 0.71 -6.65 -16.61
C PRO A 68 1.49 -5.46 -17.21
N ASN A 69 2.43 -4.92 -16.43
CA ASN A 69 3.25 -3.74 -16.72
C ASN A 69 2.50 -2.40 -16.81
N GLU A 70 1.20 -2.36 -16.51
CA GLU A 70 0.47 -1.10 -16.36
C GLU A 70 0.65 -0.50 -14.97
N ARG A 71 0.39 0.81 -14.88
CA ARG A 71 0.57 1.60 -13.67
C ARG A 71 -0.60 2.54 -13.40
N ALA A 72 -0.90 2.73 -12.12
CA ALA A 72 -1.84 3.73 -11.63
C ALA A 72 -1.12 4.77 -10.76
N ARG A 73 -1.69 5.98 -10.72
CA ARG A 73 -1.40 6.98 -9.70
C ARG A 73 -2.51 6.94 -8.65
N LEU A 74 -2.13 6.81 -7.38
CA LEU A 74 -3.04 6.94 -6.24
C LEU A 74 -2.64 8.17 -5.41
N GLU A 75 -3.60 8.86 -4.82
CA GLU A 75 -3.33 9.95 -3.88
C GLU A 75 -4.11 9.73 -2.58
N PHE A 76 -3.43 9.87 -1.43
CA PHE A 76 -4.03 9.76 -0.11
C PHE A 76 -3.71 10.98 0.76
N PRO A 77 -4.68 11.49 1.54
CA PRO A 77 -4.44 12.48 2.55
C PRO A 77 -3.79 11.80 3.76
N VAL A 78 -2.54 12.12 4.01
CA VAL A 78 -1.77 11.57 5.12
C VAL A 78 -1.65 12.61 6.23
N ARG A 79 -1.92 12.16 7.46
CA ARG A 79 -1.57 12.89 8.68
C ARG A 79 -0.17 12.46 9.12
N CYS A 80 0.73 13.44 9.16
CA CYS A 80 2.09 13.32 9.64
C CYS A 80 2.57 14.71 10.11
N ALA A 81 2.84 14.82 11.41
CA ALA A 81 3.22 16.08 12.06
C ALA A 81 4.57 15.95 12.80
N GLU A 82 5.33 14.91 12.47
CA GLU A 82 6.63 14.64 13.06
C GLU A 82 7.65 15.72 12.66
N PRO A 83 8.65 16.02 13.51
CA PRO A 83 9.64 17.05 13.23
C PRO A 83 10.60 16.66 12.09
N PRO A 84 11.18 17.64 11.38
CA PRO A 84 12.25 17.40 10.40
C PRO A 84 13.38 16.53 10.94
N GLY A 85 13.89 15.63 10.10
CA GLY A 85 14.95 14.68 10.43
C GLY A 85 14.47 13.41 11.14
N MET A 86 13.22 13.36 11.61
CA MET A 86 12.65 12.15 12.19
C MET A 86 12.47 11.05 11.15
N ILE A 87 12.67 9.81 11.56
CA ILE A 87 12.41 8.61 10.77
C ILE A 87 11.26 7.85 11.43
N VAL A 88 10.21 7.58 10.64
CA VAL A 88 9.14 6.65 11.01
C VAL A 88 9.43 5.31 10.34
N GLU A 89 9.77 4.31 11.16
CA GLU A 89 9.98 2.93 10.71
C GLU A 89 8.68 2.12 10.78
N ASN A 90 8.65 0.99 10.07
CA ASN A 90 7.52 0.05 10.09
C ASN A 90 6.17 0.69 9.73
N ALA A 91 6.18 1.78 8.94
CA ALA A 91 4.97 2.33 8.35
C ALA A 91 4.51 1.42 7.20
N PHE A 92 3.21 1.41 6.91
CA PHE A 92 2.66 0.60 5.82
C PHE A 92 1.70 1.41 4.96
N LEU A 93 1.81 1.24 3.64
CA LEU A 93 0.69 1.40 2.73
C LEU A 93 0.07 0.04 2.49
N ILE A 94 -1.18 -0.13 2.91
CA ILE A 94 -1.94 -1.37 2.72
C ILE A 94 -2.97 -1.12 1.63
N LEU A 95 -2.95 -1.95 0.58
CA LEU A 95 -3.92 -1.90 -0.51
C LEU A 95 -4.79 -3.16 -0.47
N GLY A 96 -6.10 -2.97 -0.49
CA GLY A 96 -7.06 -4.03 -0.82
C GLY A 96 -7.16 -4.14 -2.33
N VAL A 97 -7.05 -5.36 -2.88
CA VAL A 97 -7.04 -5.59 -4.33
C VAL A 97 -7.79 -6.86 -4.72
N LEU A 98 -8.25 -6.92 -5.96
CA LEU A 98 -8.61 -8.17 -6.64
C LEU A 98 -7.48 -8.57 -7.59
N TRP A 99 -7.09 -9.83 -7.54
CA TRP A 99 -6.16 -10.42 -8.50
C TRP A 99 -6.68 -11.79 -8.90
N ARG A 100 -6.91 -11.99 -10.21
CA ARG A 100 -7.63 -13.17 -10.73
C ARG A 100 -8.95 -13.43 -10.00
N GLU A 101 -9.71 -12.35 -9.78
CA GLU A 101 -11.02 -12.33 -9.08
C GLU A 101 -10.98 -12.73 -7.59
N GLU A 102 -9.81 -13.04 -7.06
CA GLU A 102 -9.61 -13.35 -5.65
C GLU A 102 -9.23 -12.08 -4.87
N PRO A 103 -9.72 -11.90 -3.63
CA PRO A 103 -9.35 -10.78 -2.80
C PRO A 103 -7.97 -10.97 -2.14
N TRP A 104 -7.13 -9.95 -2.23
CA TRP A 104 -5.79 -9.91 -1.62
C TRP A 104 -5.55 -8.59 -0.88
N ARG A 105 -4.59 -8.62 0.02
CA ARG A 105 -3.94 -7.45 0.61
C ARG A 105 -2.51 -7.37 0.11
N ILE A 106 -2.11 -6.19 -0.33
CA ILE A 106 -0.71 -5.85 -0.60
C ILE A 106 -0.26 -4.96 0.56
N LEU A 107 0.83 -5.33 1.22
CA LEU A 107 1.43 -4.58 2.32
C LEU A 107 2.80 -4.09 1.86
N ALA A 108 2.90 -2.79 1.57
CA ALA A 108 4.16 -2.12 1.29
C ALA A 108 4.69 -1.51 2.59
N ARG A 109 5.77 -2.09 3.14
CA ARG A 109 6.50 -1.55 4.28
C ARG A 109 7.31 -0.35 3.82
N LEU A 110 7.17 0.75 4.53
CA LEU A 110 7.76 2.04 4.23
C LEU A 110 8.70 2.46 5.37
N ARG A 111 9.84 3.00 4.99
CA ARG A 111 10.62 3.91 5.82
C ARG A 111 10.27 5.33 5.42
N VAL A 112 9.86 6.16 6.39
CA VAL A 112 9.46 7.55 6.12
C VAL A 112 10.45 8.49 6.80
N LEU A 113 11.15 9.29 6.01
CA LEU A 113 11.99 10.38 6.49
C LEU A 113 11.20 11.68 6.40
N ILE A 114 11.18 12.46 7.47
CA ILE A 114 10.63 13.82 7.43
C ILE A 114 11.73 14.76 6.97
N ASP A 115 11.52 15.40 5.82
CA ASP A 115 12.51 16.34 5.29
C ASP A 115 12.53 17.68 6.05
N ARG A 116 13.39 18.59 5.60
CA ARG A 116 13.58 19.92 6.22
C ARG A 116 12.32 20.79 6.21
N GLU A 117 11.39 20.53 5.30
CA GLU A 117 10.11 21.25 5.20
C GLU A 117 8.99 20.57 5.99
N GLY A 118 9.30 19.44 6.65
CA GLY A 118 8.33 18.60 7.34
C GLY A 118 7.61 17.61 6.42
N ALA A 119 7.98 17.52 5.14
CA ALA A 119 7.27 16.65 4.21
C ALA A 119 7.74 15.20 4.35
N PRO A 120 6.81 14.23 4.31
CA PRO A 120 7.16 12.83 4.40
C PRO A 120 7.73 12.32 3.07
N GLN A 121 8.96 11.82 3.13
CA GLN A 121 9.67 11.15 2.04
C GLN A 121 9.73 9.64 2.34
N THR A 122 9.09 8.83 1.52
CA THR A 122 8.96 7.39 1.74
C THR A 122 9.86 6.60 0.81
N ALA A 123 10.48 5.56 1.35
CA ALA A 123 11.13 4.51 0.60
C ALA A 123 10.42 3.18 0.90
N THR A 124 10.06 2.43 -0.14
CA THR A 124 9.48 1.10 0.04
C THR A 124 10.59 0.08 0.28
N GLU A 125 10.59 -0.51 1.47
CA GLU A 125 11.62 -1.46 1.90
C GLU A 125 11.26 -2.90 1.52
N LEU A 126 9.97 -3.25 1.61
CA LEU A 126 9.48 -4.60 1.39
C LEU A 126 8.02 -4.55 0.93
N ILE A 127 7.66 -5.44 -0.01
CA ILE A 127 6.27 -5.67 -0.42
C ILE A 127 5.94 -7.13 -0.14
N THR A 128 4.83 -7.35 0.56
CA THR A 128 4.26 -8.68 0.79
C THR A 128 2.81 -8.73 0.37
N THR A 129 2.32 -9.92 0.02
CA THR A 129 0.94 -10.12 -0.42
C THR A 129 0.28 -11.26 0.34
N GLN A 130 -0.96 -11.04 0.77
CA GLN A 130 -1.72 -11.99 1.58
C GLN A 130 -3.10 -12.17 0.96
N ARG A 131 -3.52 -13.41 0.72
CA ARG A 131 -4.89 -13.69 0.27
C ARG A 131 -5.86 -13.44 1.42
N VAL A 132 -6.97 -12.74 1.15
CA VAL A 132 -8.02 -12.54 2.16
C VAL A 132 -8.79 -13.85 2.32
N GLY A 133 -9.02 -14.28 3.57
CA GLY A 133 -9.77 -15.53 3.87
C GLY A 133 -8.91 -16.72 4.31
N PHE A 134 -7.57 -16.59 4.37
CA PHE A 134 -6.70 -17.63 4.95
C PHE A 134 -6.59 -17.50 6.48
N SER A 135 -7.70 -17.75 7.18
CA SER A 135 -7.73 -18.04 8.61
C SER A 135 -8.73 -19.16 8.86
N MET A 136 -8.26 -20.41 8.84
CA MET A 136 -8.93 -21.49 9.55
C MET A 136 -7.96 -22.04 10.60
N PRO A 137 -8.25 -21.95 11.91
CA PRO A 137 -7.68 -22.90 12.85
C PRO A 137 -8.23 -24.27 12.47
N MET A 138 -7.37 -25.16 11.96
CA MET A 138 -7.71 -26.59 11.90
C MET A 138 -7.82 -27.09 13.35
N LYS A 139 -9.02 -27.06 13.92
CA LYS A 139 -9.34 -27.95 15.03
C LYS A 139 -9.42 -29.37 14.45
N ARG A 140 -8.42 -30.19 14.80
CA ARG A 140 -8.56 -31.65 14.75
C ARG A 140 -9.15 -32.08 16.09
N GLU A 141 -10.39 -32.50 16.09
CA GLU A 141 -11.01 -33.36 17.10
C GLU A 141 -12.06 -34.15 16.30
N GLY A 142 -12.14 -35.48 16.29
CA GLY A 142 -11.57 -36.53 17.12
C GLY A 142 -12.53 -37.70 16.99
#